data_AF-A0A3N5NM72-F1
#
_entry.id   AF-A0A3N5NM72-F1
#
_cell.length_a   1.000
_cell.length_b   1.000
_cell.length_c   1.000
_cell.angle_alpha   90.00
_cell.angle_beta   90.00
_cell.angle_gamma   90.00
#
_symmetry.space_group_name_H-M   'P 1'
#
loop_
_entity.id
_entity.type
_entity.pdbx_description
1 polymer ?
#
loop_
_entity_poly.entity_id
_entity_poly.type
_entity_poly.pdbx_seq_one_letter_code
_entity_poly.pdbx_strand_id
1 'polypeptide(L)' 'DSLPGNVEVTHVSLFDGSLQGFAFKDRPAFCFQGHPEASPGPHDVDYLFDRFVDMMKKREGAVSDAATH' A
#
# COMPACT_ATOMS: atom_id res chain seq x y z
N ASP A 1 9.79 -12.38 16.11
CA ASP A 1 9.41 -11.07 15.56
C ASP A 1 9.72 -11.02 14.07
N SER A 2 8.80 -11.51 13.25
CA SER A 2 8.90 -11.50 11.80
C SER A 2 7.53 -11.23 11.22
N LEU A 3 7.48 -10.66 10.03
CA LEU A 3 6.22 -10.43 9.33
C LEU A 3 5.47 -11.75 9.11
N PRO A 4 4.13 -11.75 9.21
CA PRO A 4 3.33 -12.93 8.92
C PRO A 4 3.46 -13.33 7.44
N GLY A 5 3.37 -14.62 7.11
CA GLY A 5 3.64 -15.11 5.75
C GLY A 5 2.72 -14.56 4.64
N ASN A 6 1.58 -13.99 5.03
CA ASN A 6 0.60 -13.36 4.14
C ASN A 6 0.89 -11.89 3.83
N VAL A 7 2.05 -11.35 4.23
CA VAL A 7 2.49 -10.02 3.81
C VAL A 7 3.80 -10.09 3.02
N GLU A 8 4.05 -9.05 2.23
CA GLU A 8 5.25 -8.83 1.43
C GLU A 8 5.84 -7.47 1.78
N VAL A 9 7.16 -7.42 1.97
CA VAL A 9 7.89 -6.17 2.20
C VAL A 9 7.89 -5.35 0.92
N THR A 10 7.47 -4.09 1.01
CA THR A 10 7.43 -3.19 -0.14
C THR A 10 8.51 -2.11 -0.07
N HIS A 11 8.88 -1.69 1.15
CA HIS A 11 9.87 -0.63 1.37
C HIS A 11 10.78 -0.97 2.54
N VAL A 12 12.07 -0.72 2.34
CA VAL A 12 13.10 -0.84 3.36
C VAL A 12 13.92 0.45 3.33
N SER A 13 14.23 0.97 4.52
CA SER A 13 15.08 2.14 4.68
C SER A 13 16.50 1.84 4.21
N LEU A 14 17.04 2.70 3.34
CA LEU A 14 18.44 2.62 2.90
C LEU A 14 19.44 3.08 3.97
N PHE A 15 18.97 3.77 5.01
CA PHE A 15 19.83 4.31 6.08
C PHE A 15 20.20 3.25 7.12
N ASP A 16 19.24 2.41 7.51
CA ASP A 16 19.36 1.49 8.64
C ASP A 16 18.78 0.09 8.38
N GLY A 17 18.19 -0.15 7.21
CA GLY A 17 17.57 -1.43 6.86
C GLY A 17 16.22 -1.70 7.55
N SER A 18 15.63 -0.70 8.22
CA SER A 18 14.33 -0.85 8.87
C SER A 18 13.19 -1.03 7.87
N LEU A 19 12.15 -1.76 8.28
CA LEU A 19 10.93 -1.91 7.48
C LEU A 19 10.17 -0.59 7.40
N GLN A 20 9.89 -0.12 6.19
CA GLN A 20 9.17 1.14 5.93
C GLN A 20 7.81 0.93 5.28
N GLY A 21 7.48 -0.29 4.85
CA GLY A 21 6.16 -0.60 4.31
C GLY A 21 5.99 -2.07 3.94
N PHE A 22 4.75 -2.54 3.97
CA PHE A 22 4.37 -3.87 3.52
C PHE A 22 2.99 -3.87 2.87
N ALA A 23 2.68 -4.92 2.11
CA ALA A 23 1.37 -5.16 1.52
C ALA A 23 0.87 -6.56 1.87
N PHE A 24 -0.45 -6.72 2.01
CA PHE A 24 -1.05 -8.04 2.15
C PHE A 24 -1.16 -8.73 0.78
N LYS A 25 -0.93 -10.04 0.77
CA LYS A 25 -1.10 -10.89 -0.43
C LYS A 25 -2.55 -11.31 -0.65
N ASP A 26 -3.35 -11.30 0.42
CA ASP A 26 -4.70 -11.87 0.46
C ASP A 26 -5.83 -10.82 0.42
N ARG A 27 -5.50 -9.53 0.58
CA ARG A 27 -6.48 -8.44 0.64
C ARG A 27 -5.89 -7.14 0.08
N PRO A 28 -6.74 -6.23 -0.42
CA PRO A 28 -6.29 -4.94 -0.91
C PRO A 28 -5.98 -4.01 0.27
N ALA A 29 -4.85 -4.24 0.94
CA ALA A 29 -4.34 -3.39 2.00
C ALA A 29 -2.80 -3.33 1.95
N PHE A 30 -2.27 -2.13 2.19
CA PHE A 30 -0.84 -1.88 2.33
C PHE A 30 -0.62 -0.76 3.34
N CYS A 31 0.61 -0.61 3.81
CA CYS A 31 1.01 0.52 4.65
C CYS A 31 2.37 1.07 4.24
N PHE A 32 2.64 2.28 4.70
CA PHE A 32 3.91 2.96 4.58
C PHE A 32 4.15 3.77 5.86
N GLN A 33 5.38 3.77 6.35
CA GLN A 33 5.75 4.38 7.64
C GLN A 33 6.14 5.86 7.50
N GLY A 34 6.62 6.27 6.33
CA GLY A 34 6.93 7.67 6.03
C GLY A 34 5.70 8.50 5.67
N HIS A 35 5.92 9.78 5.37
CA HIS A 35 4.88 10.73 4.98
C HIS A 35 4.81 10.87 3.45
N PRO A 36 3.88 10.17 2.78
CA PRO A 36 3.73 10.28 1.33
C PRO A 36 3.17 11.63 0.89
N GLU A 37 2.59 12.43 1.80
CA GLU A 37 2.03 13.75 1.49
C GLU A 37 3.07 14.86 1.32
N ALA A 38 4.36 14.55 1.55
CA ALA A 38 5.51 15.44 1.41
C ALA A 38 5.26 16.87 1.97
N SER A 39 5.49 17.10 3.27
CA SER A 39 5.50 18.47 3.82
C SER A 39 6.31 18.63 5.12
N PRO A 40 7.57 19.12 5.04
CA PRO A 40 8.41 19.28 3.85
C PRO A 40 9.04 17.94 3.42
N GLY A 41 9.21 17.68 2.12
CA GLY A 41 9.87 16.44 1.68
C GLY A 41 9.85 16.22 0.17
N PRO A 42 10.60 15.20 -0.32
CA PRO A 42 10.56 14.78 -1.71
C PRO A 42 9.26 14.02 -2.03
N HIS A 43 8.80 14.13 -3.28
CA HIS A 43 7.57 13.53 -3.78
C HIS A 43 7.76 12.08 -4.29
N ASP A 44 8.79 11.39 -3.79
CA ASP A 44 9.24 10.08 -4.31
C ASP A 44 8.22 8.94 -4.05
N VAL A 45 7.25 9.19 -3.17
CA VAL A 45 6.27 8.21 -2.69
C VAL A 45 4.81 8.65 -2.88
N ASP A 46 4.57 9.73 -3.62
CA ASP A 46 3.23 10.25 -3.93
C ASP A 46 2.35 9.22 -4.65
N TYR A 47 2.98 8.32 -5.43
CA TYR A 47 2.31 7.23 -6.15
C TYR A 47 1.54 6.27 -5.22
N LEU A 48 1.82 6.27 -3.91
CA LEU A 48 1.06 5.49 -2.94
C LEU A 48 -0.40 5.97 -2.85
N PHE A 49 -0.66 7.26 -3.08
CA PHE A 49 -2.04 7.77 -3.18
C PHE A 49 -2.73 7.24 -4.44
N ASP A 50 -2.05 7.27 -5.59
CA ASP A 50 -2.59 6.72 -6.83
C ASP A 50 -2.92 5.22 -6.69
N ARG A 51 -2.00 4.46 -6.10
CA ARG A 51 -2.21 3.04 -5.78
C ARG A 51 -3.44 2.84 -4.90
N PHE A 52 -3.63 3.67 -3.87
CA PHE A 52 -4.80 3.60 -3.00
C PHE A 52 -6.11 3.89 -3.75
N VAL A 53 -6.12 4.93 -4.60
CA VAL A 53 -7.27 5.29 -5.44
C VAL A 53 -7.63 4.16 -6.39
N ASP A 54 -6.64 3.55 -7.04
CA ASP A 54 -6.86 2.41 -7.94
C ASP A 54 -7.43 1.19 -7.22
N MET A 55 -7.05 0.97 -5.96
CA MET A 55 -7.63 -0.10 -5.14
C MET A 55 -9.10 0.17 -4.82
N MET A 56 -9.48 1.42 -4.56
CA MET A 56 -10.89 1.79 -4.35
C MET A 56 -11.72 1.56 -5.63
N LYS A 57 -11.24 2.03 -6.78
CA LYS A 57 -11.92 1.84 -8.09
C LYS A 57 -12.12 0.37 -8.43
N LYS A 58 -11.10 -0.47 -8.19
CA LYS A 58 -11.22 -1.93 -8.40
C LYS A 58 -12.28 -2.57 -7.51
N ARG A 59 -12.41 -2.09 -6.26
CA ARG A 59 -13.44 -2.57 -5.34
C ARG A 59 -14.84 -2.18 -5.81
N GLU A 60 -15.02 -0.96 -6.32
CA GLU A 60 -16.31 -0.52 -6.88
C GLU A 60 -16.74 -1.39 -8.07
N GLY A 61 -15.83 -1.68 -9.01
CA GLY A 61 -16.11 -2.58 -10.14
C GLY A 61 -16.44 -4.01 -9.72
N ALA A 62 -15.74 -4.55 -8.72
CA ALA A 62 -16.05 -5.88 -8.19
C ALA A 62 -17.41 -5.94 -7.46
N VAL A 63 -17.83 -4.85 -6.80
CA VAL A 63 -19.14 -4.77 -6.13
C VAL A 63 -20.26 -4.67 -7.16
N SER A 64 -20.09 -3.94 -8.26
CA SER A 64 -21.09 -3.88 -9.33
C SER A 64 -21.30 -5.24 -10.02
N ASP A 65 -20.23 -6.02 -10.21
CA ASP A 65 -20.32 -7.35 -10.82
C ASP A 65 -20.99 -8.36 -9.88
N ALA A 66 -20.73 -8.27 -8.57
CA ALA A 66 -21.34 -9.12 -7.56
C ALA A 66 -22.82 -8.79 -7.27
N ALA A 67 -23.27 -7.55 -7.54
CA ALA A 67 -24.66 -7.13 -7.34
C ALA A 67 -25.59 -7.48 -8.52
N THR A 68 -25.05 -8.02 -9.62
CA THR A 68 -25.80 -8.37 -10.84
C THR A 68 -26.10 -9.87 -10.94
N HIS A 69 -25.75 -10.66 -9.91
CA HIS A 69 -26.06 -12.10 -9.78
C HIS A 69 -26.78 -12.37 -8.45
#